data_AF-A0A7S1A232-F1
#
_entry.id   AF-A0A7S1A232-F1
#
_cell.length_a   1.000
_cell.length_b   1.000
_cell.length_c   1.000
_cell.angle_alpha   90.00
_cell.angle_beta   90.00
_cell.angle_gamma   90.00
#
_symmetry.space_group_name_H-M   'P 1'
#
loop_
_entity.id
_entity.type
_entity.pdbx_description
1 polymer ?
#
loop_
_entity_poly.entity_id
_entity_poly.type
_entity_poly.pdbx_seq_one_letter_code
_entity_poly.pdbx_strand_id
1 'polypeptide(L)'
;VVSVLAPACVERPDACCLAWLLSELEHSRVDKARLRSFHEELRTNVTFFDCMVVVDEPSSGLVISKALPEQKMSQEDSAVRLGQCLCRWAIVQEPPFGVKFGVHTGRLKQFRLPFGSGKEAYFGEACSKSADLAISMKEDMMVHLSGTAKMRLHAFACLPLVIAQNESYYLDPTVEAPEQVVTTVKRVSVTESSMQHLTMDVRQDKDASGKLTVPEFRNWLIRKGIDVSVFGVNEAKSLLEFYQDVVISGKSHLVETDGTLERIVPLLRISLQVNDGDGRTRELRVTSTRDKDGRQRIRLQPLALVLTMDESVDWIPAVESCFRMKLNLTPEIQEECLSIDMSSYVVSEDRVMSSSVPCLFSTYKTQNLTVRVTDKTHGRLKGIGLPECVDFQTTKNGVDYQWTWSILGSTSAEDELMRTLQDGGIDMTNWDEDTFGKLFSEVNETMSSTIEKRGGQLTRTLRIIKLWVRATIHTHENTLVIRRKVQGGRSDDRDRDKPISMQMTGQNWSQAVKDALQTRLGVRADLQEKYFTMDDASYKFTEEVADSRSFPGLKTVYLVNAVTVYITDTQTSDLYFLGLPDGNDFTFSRMDRQGSMVGREL
;
A
#
# COMPACT_ATOMS: atom_id res chain seq x y z
N VAL A 1 17.91 58.32 -30.53
CA VAL A 1 17.89 57.47 -29.31
C VAL A 1 16.58 57.75 -28.59
N VAL A 2 15.50 57.09 -29.01
CA VAL A 2 14.21 57.19 -28.31
C VAL A 2 14.26 56.12 -27.22
N SER A 3 14.39 56.56 -25.98
CA SER A 3 14.22 55.72 -24.79
C SER A 3 12.77 55.24 -24.76
N VAL A 4 12.51 54.08 -25.38
CA VAL A 4 11.24 53.37 -25.24
C VAL A 4 11.18 52.92 -23.77
N LEU A 5 10.43 53.67 -22.96
CA LEU A 5 10.15 53.30 -21.58
C LEU A 5 9.58 51.87 -21.58
N ALA A 6 10.29 50.94 -20.94
CA ALA A 6 9.81 49.58 -20.79
C ALA A 6 8.41 49.63 -20.14
N PRO A 7 7.41 48.91 -20.68
CA PRO A 7 6.07 48.91 -20.10
C PRO A 7 6.14 48.44 -18.65
N ALA A 8 5.42 49.11 -17.76
CA ALA A 8 5.35 48.76 -16.35
C ALA A 8 4.86 47.31 -16.21
N CYS A 9 5.73 46.43 -15.70
CA CYS A 9 5.41 45.04 -15.39
C CYS A 9 4.94 44.97 -13.95
N VAL A 10 3.72 44.49 -13.73
CA VAL A 10 3.19 44.22 -12.38
C VAL A 10 3.45 42.76 -12.06
N GLU A 11 4.22 42.50 -11.00
CA GLU A 11 4.53 41.15 -10.53
C GLU A 11 3.70 40.82 -9.30
N ARG A 12 3.04 39.66 -9.33
CA ARG A 12 2.31 39.06 -8.20
C ARG A 12 3.04 37.77 -7.82
N PRO A 13 3.77 37.74 -6.70
CA PRO A 13 4.61 36.60 -6.36
C PRO A 13 3.83 35.33 -6.03
N ASP A 14 2.58 35.48 -5.55
CA ASP A 14 1.73 34.40 -5.05
C ASP A 14 0.32 34.47 -5.64
N ALA A 15 0.19 34.56 -6.96
CA ALA A 15 -1.12 34.52 -7.61
C ALA A 15 -1.61 33.06 -7.69
N CYS A 16 -2.85 32.81 -7.25
CA CYS A 16 -3.53 31.55 -7.54
C CYS A 16 -4.33 31.66 -8.85
N CYS A 17 -4.04 30.76 -9.78
CA CYS A 17 -4.67 30.73 -11.09
C CYS A 17 -5.46 29.42 -11.27
N LEU A 18 -6.65 29.57 -11.86
CA LEU A 18 -7.43 28.48 -12.41
C LEU A 18 -7.40 28.60 -13.93
N ALA A 19 -6.76 27.62 -14.58
CA ALA A 19 -6.82 27.46 -16.03
C ALA A 19 -7.94 26.47 -16.36
N TRP A 20 -8.63 26.72 -17.47
CA TRP A 20 -9.63 25.80 -17.99
C TRP A 20 -9.43 25.58 -19.49
N LEU A 21 -9.79 24.39 -19.96
CA LEU A 21 -9.82 24.04 -21.37
C LEU A 21 -10.91 23.02 -21.67
N LEU A 22 -11.48 23.11 -22.86
CA LEU A 22 -12.38 22.08 -23.38
C LEU A 22 -11.59 20.80 -23.64
N SER A 23 -12.19 19.65 -23.34
CA SER A 23 -11.59 18.37 -23.72
C SER A 23 -11.52 18.22 -25.23
N GLU A 24 -10.63 17.35 -25.72
CA GLU A 24 -10.49 17.11 -27.16
C GLU A 24 -11.81 16.68 -27.80
N LEU A 25 -12.58 15.85 -27.09
CA LEU A 25 -13.90 15.43 -27.51
C LEU A 25 -14.88 16.61 -27.55
N GLU A 26 -14.95 17.42 -26.49
CA GLU A 26 -15.85 18.58 -26.46
C GLU A 26 -15.49 19.59 -27.55
N HIS A 27 -14.20 19.84 -27.77
CA HIS A 27 -13.71 20.77 -28.79
C HIS A 27 -14.22 20.42 -30.19
N SER A 28 -14.36 19.12 -30.50
CA SER A 28 -14.86 18.65 -31.79
C SER A 28 -16.37 18.76 -31.98
N ARG A 29 -17.15 18.83 -30.89
CA ARG A 29 -18.62 18.74 -30.91
C ARG A 29 -19.35 19.98 -30.43
N VAL A 30 -18.68 20.88 -29.72
CA VAL A 30 -19.33 22.02 -29.07
C VAL A 30 -19.91 22.99 -30.10
N ASP A 31 -21.18 23.32 -29.95
CA ASP A 31 -21.81 24.36 -30.74
C ASP A 31 -21.69 25.74 -30.07
N LYS A 32 -21.99 26.80 -30.84
CA LYS A 32 -21.89 28.18 -30.37
C LYS A 32 -22.81 28.50 -29.19
N ALA A 33 -23.97 27.83 -29.09
CA ALA A 33 -24.95 28.10 -28.04
C ALA A 33 -24.50 27.51 -26.70
N ARG A 34 -24.07 26.24 -26.70
CA ARG A 34 -23.49 25.58 -25.52
C ARG A 34 -22.25 26.30 -25.04
N LEU A 35 -21.38 26.75 -25.96
CA LEU A 35 -20.19 27.51 -25.59
C LEU A 35 -20.54 28.85 -24.93
N ARG A 36 -21.53 29.58 -25.45
CA ARG A 36 -22.02 30.81 -24.81
C ARG A 36 -22.57 30.55 -23.41
N SER A 37 -23.34 29.48 -23.24
CA SER A 37 -23.90 29.11 -21.94
C SER A 37 -22.81 28.80 -20.92
N PHE A 38 -21.75 28.07 -21.31
CA PHE A 38 -20.59 27.85 -20.44
C PHE A 38 -19.90 29.16 -20.05
N HIS A 39 -19.71 30.08 -21.01
CA HIS A 39 -19.10 31.39 -20.75
C HIS A 39 -19.95 32.28 -19.84
N GLU A 40 -21.28 32.21 -19.94
CA GLU A 40 -22.21 32.90 -19.04
C GLU A 40 -22.14 32.33 -17.61
N GLU A 41 -22.09 31.01 -17.49
CA GLU A 41 -21.92 30.34 -16.20
C GLU A 41 -20.56 30.67 -15.56
N LEU A 42 -19.49 30.67 -16.36
CA LEU A 42 -18.15 31.07 -15.94
C LEU A 42 -18.15 32.48 -15.36
N ARG A 43 -18.73 33.46 -16.07
CA ARG A 43 -18.78 34.85 -15.59
C ARG A 43 -19.62 35.00 -14.33
N THR A 44 -20.71 34.25 -14.22
CA THR A 44 -21.57 34.25 -13.03
C THR A 44 -20.81 33.75 -11.81
N ASN A 45 -20.14 32.60 -11.92
CA ASN A 45 -19.35 32.04 -10.81
C ASN A 45 -18.11 32.89 -10.50
N VAL A 46 -17.42 33.41 -11.52
CA VAL A 46 -16.26 34.32 -11.30
C VAL A 46 -16.67 35.55 -10.51
N THR A 47 -17.84 36.13 -10.80
CA THR A 47 -18.38 37.27 -10.05
C THR A 47 -18.73 36.87 -8.61
N PHE A 48 -19.35 35.69 -8.43
CA PHE A 48 -19.72 35.17 -7.11
C PHE A 48 -18.51 34.97 -6.19
N PHE A 49 -17.37 34.50 -6.72
CA PHE A 49 -16.15 34.26 -5.95
C PHE A 49 -15.14 35.43 -5.93
N ASP A 50 -15.53 36.63 -6.39
CA ASP A 50 -14.65 37.81 -6.58
C ASP A 50 -13.33 37.50 -7.33
N CYS A 51 -13.42 36.57 -8.29
CA CYS A 51 -12.32 36.19 -9.16
C CYS A 51 -12.21 37.15 -10.35
N MET A 52 -11.09 37.11 -11.09
CA MET A 52 -10.85 37.95 -12.26
C MET A 52 -10.52 37.10 -13.49
N VAL A 53 -11.33 37.17 -14.55
CA VAL A 53 -10.99 36.55 -15.84
C VAL A 53 -9.89 37.37 -16.50
N VAL A 54 -8.78 36.71 -16.83
CA VAL A 54 -7.62 37.34 -17.48
C VAL A 54 -7.39 36.87 -18.90
N VAL A 55 -7.82 35.65 -19.21
CA VAL A 55 -7.86 35.10 -20.58
C VAL A 55 -9.24 34.47 -20.77
N ASP A 56 -9.95 34.91 -21.81
CA ASP A 56 -11.32 34.50 -22.12
C ASP A 56 -11.43 34.07 -23.59
N GLU A 57 -10.69 33.02 -23.95
CA GLU A 57 -10.74 32.46 -25.31
C GLU A 57 -11.93 31.48 -25.42
N PRO A 58 -12.41 31.18 -26.65
CA PRO A 58 -13.57 30.30 -26.82
C PRO A 58 -13.41 28.94 -26.13
N SER A 59 -12.27 28.28 -26.31
CA SER A 59 -12.03 26.90 -25.83
C SER A 59 -11.08 26.78 -24.64
N SER A 60 -10.61 27.90 -24.10
CA SER A 60 -9.70 27.91 -22.97
C SER A 60 -9.74 29.26 -22.26
N GLY A 61 -9.34 29.30 -21.00
CA GLY A 61 -9.20 30.56 -20.31
C GLY A 61 -8.42 30.44 -19.03
N LEU A 62 -8.20 31.60 -18.42
CA LEU A 62 -7.42 31.75 -17.21
C LEU A 62 -8.13 32.74 -16.29
N VAL A 63 -8.29 32.33 -15.04
CA VAL A 63 -8.91 33.10 -13.98
C VAL A 63 -7.89 33.26 -12.86
N ILE A 64 -7.75 34.48 -12.32
CA ILE A 64 -7.00 34.74 -11.08
C ILE A 64 -8.01 34.78 -9.95
N SER A 65 -7.85 33.93 -8.94
CA SER A 65 -8.71 33.94 -7.77
C SER A 65 -8.24 34.95 -6.74
N LYS A 66 -9.15 35.32 -5.83
CA LYS A 66 -8.86 36.11 -4.64
C LYS A 66 -9.35 35.36 -3.40
N ALA A 67 -8.73 35.67 -2.26
CA ALA A 67 -9.24 35.20 -0.98
C ALA A 67 -10.61 35.85 -0.70
N LEU A 68 -11.50 35.11 -0.04
CA LEU A 68 -12.79 35.60 0.44
C LEU A 68 -12.77 35.54 1.98
N PRO A 69 -12.26 36.58 2.65
CA PRO A 69 -12.07 36.57 4.11
C PRO A 69 -13.37 36.37 4.87
N GLU A 70 -14.48 36.91 4.34
CA GLU A 70 -15.81 36.77 4.93
C GLU A 70 -16.29 35.31 4.99
N GLN A 71 -15.84 34.49 4.04
CA GLN A 71 -16.15 33.06 3.95
C GLN A 71 -15.00 32.18 4.50
N LYS A 72 -13.95 32.80 5.06
CA LYS A 72 -12.72 32.12 5.51
C LYS A 72 -12.05 31.27 4.42
N MET A 73 -12.16 31.69 3.17
CA MET A 73 -11.55 31.00 2.03
C MET A 73 -10.25 31.69 1.61
N SER A 74 -9.17 30.92 1.48
CA SER A 74 -7.96 31.38 0.79
C SER A 74 -8.25 31.59 -0.70
N GLN A 75 -7.31 32.20 -1.43
CA GLN A 75 -7.43 32.32 -2.89
C GLN A 75 -7.44 30.93 -3.57
N GLU A 76 -6.72 29.96 -3.00
CA GLU A 76 -6.73 28.57 -3.44
C GLU A 76 -8.09 27.93 -3.19
N ASP A 77 -8.68 28.15 -2.01
CA ASP A 77 -10.03 27.66 -1.71
C ASP A 77 -11.05 28.22 -2.71
N SER A 78 -11.02 29.54 -2.98
CA SER A 78 -11.89 30.17 -3.98
C SER A 78 -11.70 29.61 -5.39
N ALA A 79 -10.46 29.38 -5.82
CA ALA A 79 -10.17 28.80 -7.14
C ALA A 79 -10.71 27.37 -7.26
N VAL A 80 -10.47 26.55 -6.23
CA VAL A 80 -10.94 25.17 -6.20
C VAL A 80 -12.46 25.11 -6.19
N ARG A 81 -13.12 25.95 -5.40
CA ARG A 81 -14.58 26.00 -5.34
C ARG A 81 -15.19 26.47 -6.66
N LEU A 82 -14.59 27.47 -7.30
CA LEU A 82 -14.98 27.91 -8.64
C LEU A 82 -14.89 26.74 -9.63
N GLY A 83 -13.78 25.99 -9.62
CA GLY A 83 -13.63 24.78 -10.46
C GLY A 83 -14.71 23.73 -10.19
N GLN A 84 -15.00 23.42 -8.93
CA GLN A 84 -16.05 22.46 -8.57
C GLN A 84 -17.44 22.89 -9.07
N CYS A 85 -17.82 24.16 -8.91
CA CYS A 85 -19.11 24.66 -9.39
C CYS A 85 -19.24 24.51 -10.90
N LEU A 86 -18.19 24.83 -11.65
CA LEU A 86 -18.19 24.69 -13.11
C LEU A 86 -18.22 23.23 -13.56
N CYS A 87 -17.51 22.34 -12.87
CA CYS A 87 -17.61 20.90 -13.11
C CYS A 87 -19.04 20.38 -12.86
N ARG A 88 -19.68 20.79 -11.75
CA ARG A 88 -21.07 20.40 -11.44
C ARG A 88 -22.03 20.87 -12.53
N TRP A 89 -21.89 22.12 -12.98
CA TRP A 89 -22.66 22.64 -14.12
C TRP A 89 -22.43 21.82 -15.39
N ALA A 90 -21.18 21.46 -15.67
CA ALA A 90 -20.80 20.71 -16.86
C ALA A 90 -21.37 19.28 -16.87
N ILE A 91 -21.39 18.62 -15.71
CA ILE A 91 -21.93 17.26 -15.53
C ILE A 91 -23.43 17.20 -15.81
N VAL A 92 -24.19 18.22 -15.38
CA VAL A 92 -25.66 18.23 -15.54
C VAL A 92 -26.14 18.63 -16.93
N GLN A 93 -25.22 18.96 -17.85
CA GLN A 93 -25.59 19.21 -19.24
C GLN A 93 -25.98 17.91 -19.95
N GLU A 94 -26.87 17.99 -20.94
CA GLU A 94 -27.22 16.86 -21.80
C GLU A 94 -26.86 17.18 -23.27
N PRO A 95 -25.80 16.54 -23.85
CA PRO A 95 -24.84 15.65 -23.18
C PRO A 95 -23.92 16.43 -22.19
N PRO A 96 -23.22 15.72 -21.28
CA PRO A 96 -22.26 16.35 -20.36
C PRO A 96 -21.23 17.18 -21.12
N PHE A 97 -20.81 18.32 -20.56
CA PHE A 97 -19.89 19.26 -21.22
C PHE A 97 -18.43 18.96 -20.82
N GLY A 98 -17.61 18.48 -21.77
CA GLY A 98 -16.23 18.08 -21.47
C GLY A 98 -15.31 19.27 -21.22
N VAL A 99 -14.97 19.54 -19.96
CA VAL A 99 -14.06 20.62 -19.55
C VAL A 99 -13.08 20.14 -18.50
N LYS A 100 -11.85 20.67 -18.51
CA LYS A 100 -10.76 20.31 -17.59
C LYS A 100 -10.28 21.57 -16.86
N PHE A 101 -10.00 21.44 -15.57
CA PHE A 101 -9.56 22.55 -14.73
C PHE A 101 -8.24 22.27 -14.02
N GLY A 102 -7.30 23.20 -14.09
CA GLY A 102 -6.01 23.13 -13.42
C GLY A 102 -5.81 24.30 -12.47
N VAL A 103 -5.45 24.03 -11.21
CA VAL A 103 -5.27 25.04 -10.16
C VAL A 103 -3.83 25.02 -9.65
N HIS A 104 -3.18 26.18 -9.73
CA HIS A 104 -1.81 26.35 -9.25
C HIS A 104 -1.60 27.75 -8.64
N THR A 105 -0.78 27.79 -7.59
CA THR A 105 -0.33 29.05 -6.98
C THR A 105 1.15 29.24 -7.23
N GLY A 106 1.52 30.40 -7.78
CA GLY A 106 2.90 30.77 -8.00
C GLY A 106 3.06 32.20 -8.49
N ARG A 107 4.22 32.48 -9.08
CA ARG A 107 4.54 33.82 -9.59
C ARG A 107 3.79 34.11 -10.89
N LEU A 108 3.19 35.29 -10.97
CA LEU A 108 2.52 35.80 -12.16
C LEU A 108 2.99 37.22 -12.49
N LYS A 109 3.30 37.47 -13.75
CA LYS A 109 3.67 38.78 -14.28
C LYS A 109 2.62 39.24 -15.28
N GLN A 110 2.21 40.48 -15.13
CA GLN A 110 1.20 41.16 -15.93
C GLN A 110 1.86 42.36 -16.63
N PHE A 111 1.67 42.47 -17.95
CA PHE A 111 2.19 43.60 -18.73
C PHE A 111 1.20 44.03 -19.80
N ARG A 112 1.18 45.34 -20.10
CA ARG A 112 0.33 45.90 -21.15
C ARG A 112 1.03 45.83 -22.50
N LEU A 113 0.35 45.34 -23.53
CA LEU A 113 0.93 45.20 -24.88
C LEU A 113 1.15 46.59 -25.54
N PRO A 114 2.30 46.82 -26.20
CA PRO A 114 2.72 48.15 -26.65
C PRO A 114 1.97 48.73 -27.86
N PHE A 115 1.08 47.97 -28.51
CA PHE A 115 0.46 48.35 -29.80
C PHE A 115 -1.01 48.77 -29.71
N GLY A 116 -1.38 49.54 -28.68
CA GLY A 116 -2.66 50.27 -28.64
C GLY A 116 -3.94 49.43 -28.45
N SER A 117 -3.84 48.10 -28.34
CA SER A 117 -5.01 47.25 -28.09
C SER A 117 -5.57 47.36 -26.67
N GLY A 118 -4.84 47.99 -25.75
CA GLY A 118 -5.18 48.04 -24.32
C GLY A 118 -5.13 46.68 -23.63
N LYS A 119 -4.85 45.60 -24.37
CA LYS A 119 -4.83 44.23 -23.86
C LYS A 119 -3.64 44.03 -22.93
N GLU A 120 -3.89 43.26 -21.89
CA GLU A 120 -2.90 42.80 -20.94
C GLU A 120 -2.50 41.37 -21.28
N ALA A 121 -1.23 41.07 -21.05
CA ALA A 121 -0.69 39.72 -21.19
C ALA A 121 -0.18 39.25 -19.84
N TYR A 122 -0.34 37.95 -19.61
CA TYR A 122 -0.05 37.28 -18.36
C TYR A 122 0.93 36.14 -18.63
N PHE A 123 1.99 36.06 -17.84
CA PHE A 123 2.98 35.00 -17.94
C PHE A 123 3.60 34.70 -16.58
N GLY A 124 4.09 33.49 -16.38
CA GLY A 124 4.69 33.07 -15.13
C GLY A 124 4.25 31.67 -14.73
N GLU A 125 4.82 31.18 -13.65
CA GLU A 125 4.62 29.84 -13.13
C GLU A 125 3.15 29.55 -12.81
N ALA A 126 2.45 30.51 -12.20
CA ALA A 126 1.01 30.39 -11.89
C ALA A 126 0.19 30.03 -13.14
N CYS A 127 0.44 30.74 -14.25
CA CYS A 127 -0.25 30.55 -15.52
C CYS A 127 0.18 29.25 -16.23
N SER A 128 1.48 28.98 -16.34
CA SER A 128 1.96 27.82 -17.11
C SER A 128 1.57 26.51 -16.43
N LYS A 129 1.83 26.37 -15.12
CA LYS A 129 1.55 25.11 -14.41
C LYS A 129 0.05 24.85 -14.24
N SER A 130 -0.79 25.88 -14.04
CA SER A 130 -2.24 25.67 -14.02
C SER A 130 -2.74 25.15 -15.37
N ALA A 131 -2.25 25.70 -16.49
CA ALA A 131 -2.56 25.20 -17.82
C ALA A 131 -2.05 23.76 -18.03
N ASP A 132 -0.80 23.47 -17.65
CA ASP A 132 -0.22 22.13 -17.76
C ASP A 132 -1.03 21.08 -17.00
N LEU A 133 -1.51 21.41 -15.78
CA LEU A 133 -2.37 20.54 -14.99
C LEU A 133 -3.71 20.27 -15.68
N ALA A 134 -4.33 21.29 -16.28
CA ALA A 134 -5.56 21.13 -17.04
C ALA A 134 -5.33 20.24 -18.28
N ILE A 135 -4.19 20.39 -18.97
CA ILE A 135 -3.84 19.63 -20.17
C ILE A 135 -3.55 18.17 -19.83
N SER A 136 -2.80 17.91 -18.76
CA SER A 136 -2.36 16.56 -18.38
C SER A 136 -3.47 15.69 -17.76
N MET A 137 -4.64 16.27 -17.50
CA MET A 137 -5.75 15.59 -16.86
C MET A 137 -6.34 14.51 -17.79
N LYS A 138 -6.51 13.29 -17.27
CA LYS A 138 -7.03 12.15 -18.04
C LYS A 138 -8.56 12.10 -18.10
N GLU A 139 -9.21 12.56 -17.05
CA GLU A 139 -10.67 12.53 -16.90
C GLU A 139 -11.24 13.94 -17.06
N ASP A 140 -12.36 14.09 -17.75
CA ASP A 140 -13.05 15.37 -17.87
C ASP A 140 -13.83 15.67 -16.58
N MET A 141 -14.19 16.94 -16.35
CA MET A 141 -15.07 17.39 -15.28
C MET A 141 -14.51 17.18 -13.86
N MET A 142 -13.19 17.16 -13.72
CA MET A 142 -12.47 17.13 -12.43
C MET A 142 -11.70 18.44 -12.21
N VAL A 143 -11.28 18.71 -10.97
CA VAL A 143 -10.34 19.79 -10.65
C VAL A 143 -8.97 19.18 -10.33
N HIS A 144 -7.92 19.57 -11.06
CA HIS A 144 -6.55 19.09 -10.84
C HIS A 144 -5.72 20.19 -10.18
N LEU A 145 -5.16 19.89 -9.01
CA LEU A 145 -4.43 20.83 -8.18
C LEU A 145 -2.95 20.45 -8.09
N SER A 146 -2.07 21.44 -8.17
CA SER A 146 -0.67 21.25 -7.74
C SER A 146 -0.55 21.03 -6.23
N GLY A 147 0.54 20.39 -5.78
CA GLY A 147 0.86 20.30 -4.36
C GLY A 147 1.01 21.65 -3.66
N THR A 148 1.57 22.65 -4.32
CA THR A 148 1.63 24.04 -3.80
C THR A 148 0.26 24.66 -3.54
N ALA A 149 -0.72 24.41 -4.41
CA ALA A 149 -2.09 24.88 -4.18
C ALA A 149 -2.74 24.09 -3.04
N LYS A 150 -2.57 22.76 -3.02
CA LYS A 150 -3.09 21.87 -1.97
C LYS A 150 -2.59 22.27 -0.58
N MET A 151 -1.32 22.62 -0.42
CA MET A 151 -0.73 23.03 0.86
C MET A 151 -1.23 24.40 1.36
N ARG A 152 -1.91 25.18 0.52
CA ARG A 152 -2.46 26.51 0.84
C ARG A 152 -4.00 26.52 0.92
N LEU A 153 -4.63 25.35 0.82
CA LEU A 153 -6.06 25.21 1.13
C LEU A 153 -6.27 25.38 2.63
N HIS A 154 -7.27 26.17 3.01
CA HIS A 154 -7.63 26.40 4.41
C HIS A 154 -9.00 25.79 4.69
N ALA A 155 -10.03 26.28 4.00
CA ALA A 155 -11.39 25.76 4.12
C ALA A 155 -11.49 24.32 3.59
N PHE A 156 -10.66 23.98 2.60
CA PHE A 156 -10.63 22.66 1.96
C PHE A 156 -9.42 21.80 2.34
N ALA A 157 -8.69 22.16 3.40
CA ALA A 157 -7.48 21.42 3.82
C ALA A 157 -7.75 19.92 4.09
N CYS A 158 -8.97 19.59 4.54
CA CYS A 158 -9.38 18.23 4.87
C CYS A 158 -10.20 17.54 3.77
N LEU A 159 -10.30 18.12 2.56
CA LEU A 159 -11.02 17.46 1.48
C LEU A 159 -10.33 16.14 1.10
N PRO A 160 -11.08 15.06 0.87
CA PRO A 160 -10.53 13.86 0.25
C PRO A 160 -10.08 14.20 -1.17
N LEU A 161 -8.80 13.99 -1.44
CA LEU A 161 -8.18 14.21 -2.74
C LEU A 161 -7.61 12.90 -3.26
N VAL A 162 -7.80 12.64 -4.55
CA VAL A 162 -7.16 11.50 -5.23
C VAL A 162 -5.76 11.92 -5.62
N ILE A 163 -4.74 11.16 -5.20
CA ILE A 163 -3.35 11.46 -5.53
C ILE A 163 -3.10 11.18 -7.02
N ALA A 164 -2.57 12.15 -7.73
CA ALA A 164 -2.14 12.03 -9.11
C ALA A 164 -0.61 11.85 -9.20
N GLN A 165 -0.06 11.72 -10.41
CA GLN A 165 1.38 11.64 -10.62
C GLN A 165 2.05 13.00 -10.34
N ASN A 166 3.30 13.00 -9.89
CA ASN A 166 4.11 14.22 -9.66
C ASN A 166 3.57 15.19 -8.59
N GLU A 167 3.11 14.67 -7.44
CA GLU A 167 2.66 15.47 -6.29
C GLU A 167 1.49 16.42 -6.61
N SER A 168 0.62 16.03 -7.54
CA SER A 168 -0.64 16.72 -7.82
C SER A 168 -1.84 15.88 -7.36
N TYR A 169 -3.02 16.49 -7.40
CA TYR A 169 -4.21 15.98 -6.73
C TYR A 169 -5.45 16.20 -7.59
N TYR A 170 -6.32 15.21 -7.72
CA TYR A 170 -7.65 15.38 -8.30
C TYR A 170 -8.68 15.56 -7.19
N LEU A 171 -9.62 16.48 -7.42
CA LEU A 171 -10.78 16.67 -6.59
C LEU A 171 -12.03 16.35 -7.40
N ASP A 172 -12.83 15.42 -6.88
CA ASP A 172 -14.15 15.12 -7.39
C ASP A 172 -15.09 16.31 -7.14
N PRO A 173 -15.85 16.77 -8.16
CA PRO A 173 -16.72 17.92 -8.01
C PRO A 173 -17.85 17.72 -7.00
N THR A 174 -18.26 16.49 -6.71
CA THR A 174 -19.33 16.16 -5.76
C THR A 174 -18.88 16.21 -4.30
N VAL A 175 -17.57 16.16 -4.04
CA VAL A 175 -17.01 16.24 -2.70
C VAL A 175 -17.30 17.62 -2.09
N GLU A 176 -17.93 17.62 -0.92
CA GLU A 176 -18.27 18.84 -0.18
C GLU A 176 -17.27 19.06 0.96
N ALA A 177 -16.95 20.33 1.26
CA ALA A 177 -16.27 20.62 2.51
C ALA A 177 -17.16 20.17 3.67
N PRO A 178 -16.58 19.55 4.73
CA PRO A 178 -17.31 19.45 5.97
C PRO A 178 -17.75 20.86 6.36
N GLU A 179 -19.06 21.07 6.52
CA GLU A 179 -19.58 22.36 6.95
C GLU A 179 -18.79 22.76 8.19
N GLN A 180 -18.03 23.86 8.11
CA GLN A 180 -17.40 24.41 9.29
C GLN A 180 -18.55 24.78 10.22
N VAL A 181 -18.80 23.95 11.24
CA VAL A 181 -19.74 24.25 12.30
C VAL A 181 -19.21 25.50 12.98
N VAL A 182 -19.66 26.67 12.52
CA VAL A 182 -19.32 27.96 13.11
C VAL A 182 -19.95 27.91 14.49
N THR A 183 -19.14 27.54 15.47
CA THR A 183 -19.50 27.47 16.89
C THR A 183 -19.65 28.89 17.40
N THR A 184 -20.71 29.57 16.98
CA THR A 184 -21.16 30.79 17.63
C THR A 184 -21.80 30.34 18.93
N VAL A 185 -21.03 30.36 20.03
CA VAL A 185 -21.53 30.06 21.37
C VAL A 185 -22.56 31.12 21.76
N LYS A 186 -23.80 30.92 21.33
CA LYS A 186 -24.99 31.45 21.98
C LYS A 186 -25.73 30.26 22.57
N ARG A 187 -25.73 30.20 23.91
CA ARG A 187 -26.62 29.34 24.70
C ARG A 187 -28.06 29.61 24.29
N VAL A 188 -28.59 28.80 23.39
CA VAL A 188 -30.03 28.60 23.21
C VAL A 188 -30.22 27.09 23.04
N SER A 189 -31.13 26.55 23.83
CA SER A 189 -31.55 25.15 23.88
C SER A 189 -31.73 24.54 22.50
N VAL A 190 -30.95 23.50 22.21
CA VAL A 190 -31.05 22.67 21.01
C VAL A 190 -32.19 21.68 21.20
N THR A 191 -33.24 21.83 20.39
CA THR A 191 -34.12 20.74 19.98
C THR A 191 -33.41 19.93 18.90
N GLU A 192 -33.22 18.64 19.17
CA GLU A 192 -32.71 17.62 18.25
C GLU A 192 -33.65 17.47 17.05
N SER A 193 -33.15 17.82 15.86
CA SER A 193 -33.64 17.31 14.59
C SER A 193 -32.57 17.54 13.54
N SER A 194 -32.43 16.57 12.62
CA SER A 194 -31.60 16.59 11.41
C SER A 194 -30.20 15.95 11.49
N MET A 195 -30.14 14.71 11.99
CA MET A 195 -29.20 13.68 11.49
C MET A 195 -29.99 12.38 11.28
N GLN A 196 -30.67 12.28 10.15
CA GLN A 196 -31.28 11.04 9.67
C GLN A 196 -31.03 10.95 8.17
N HIS A 197 -30.18 10.00 7.76
CA HIS A 197 -30.07 9.31 6.46
C HIS A 197 -28.69 8.61 6.50
N LEU A 198 -28.50 7.29 6.56
CA LEU A 198 -29.32 6.10 6.33
C LEU A 198 -29.13 5.12 7.50
N THR A 199 -30.10 5.06 8.41
CA THR A 199 -30.22 3.95 9.36
C THR A 199 -30.95 2.81 8.67
N MET A 200 -30.33 1.62 8.69
CA MET A 200 -30.95 0.40 8.18
C MET A 200 -32.31 0.15 8.85
N ASP A 201 -33.38 0.15 8.05
CA ASP A 201 -34.71 -0.30 8.46
C ASP A 201 -34.71 -1.84 8.53
N VAL A 202 -34.13 -2.38 9.60
CA VAL A 202 -34.34 -3.76 10.04
C VAL A 202 -35.08 -3.69 11.37
N ARG A 203 -36.40 -3.83 11.33
CA ARG A 203 -37.25 -4.01 12.52
C ARG A 203 -37.10 -5.44 13.03
N GLN A 204 -36.04 -5.72 13.79
CA GLN A 204 -35.89 -6.95 14.60
C GLN A 204 -35.22 -6.62 15.94
N ASP A 205 -35.54 -7.43 16.95
CA ASP A 205 -35.24 -7.29 18.38
C ASP A 205 -33.78 -6.89 18.67
N LYS A 206 -33.54 -5.57 18.78
CA LYS A 206 -32.26 -5.04 19.20
C LYS A 206 -31.97 -5.43 20.65
N ASP A 207 -30.73 -5.79 20.95
CA ASP A 207 -30.26 -5.82 22.32
C ASP A 207 -30.35 -4.43 22.97
N ALA A 208 -30.21 -4.34 24.30
CA ALA A 208 -30.29 -3.06 25.02
C ALA A 208 -29.25 -2.02 24.56
N SER A 209 -28.26 -2.41 23.76
CA SER A 209 -27.21 -1.54 23.21
C SER A 209 -27.46 -1.08 21.76
N GLY A 210 -28.51 -1.60 21.11
CA GLY A 210 -28.83 -1.27 19.72
C GLY A 210 -27.89 -1.91 18.68
N LYS A 211 -27.00 -2.83 19.11
CA LYS A 211 -26.03 -3.51 18.25
C LYS A 211 -26.64 -4.80 17.70
N LEU A 212 -26.20 -5.19 16.51
CA LEU A 212 -26.56 -6.50 15.95
C LEU A 212 -25.97 -7.59 16.82
N THR A 213 -26.71 -8.67 17.06
CA THR A 213 -26.17 -9.91 17.64
C THR A 213 -25.37 -10.69 16.59
N VAL A 214 -24.55 -11.67 17.01
CA VAL A 214 -23.76 -12.50 16.08
C VAL A 214 -24.64 -13.22 15.04
N PRO A 215 -25.79 -13.85 15.40
CA PRO A 215 -26.69 -14.45 14.41
C PRO A 215 -27.29 -13.45 13.43
N GLU A 216 -27.66 -12.25 13.89
CA GLU A 216 -28.20 -11.20 13.02
C GLU A 216 -27.15 -10.68 12.05
N PHE A 217 -25.92 -10.45 12.53
CA PHE A 217 -24.79 -10.08 11.69
C PHE A 217 -24.50 -11.14 10.62
N ARG A 218 -24.48 -12.42 11.00
CA ARG A 218 -24.34 -13.55 10.06
C ARG A 218 -25.44 -13.52 8.99
N ASN A 219 -26.69 -13.42 9.41
CA ASN A 219 -27.84 -13.40 8.50
C ASN A 219 -27.83 -12.16 7.59
N TRP A 220 -27.31 -11.04 8.07
CA TRP A 220 -27.13 -9.85 7.27
C TRP A 220 -26.08 -10.04 6.16
N LEU A 221 -24.91 -10.61 6.47
CA LEU A 221 -23.90 -10.94 5.47
C LEU A 221 -24.44 -11.91 4.40
N ILE A 222 -25.15 -12.96 4.82
CA ILE A 222 -25.77 -13.94 3.90
C ILE A 222 -26.78 -13.25 2.96
N ARG A 223 -27.64 -12.38 3.49
CA ARG A 223 -28.63 -11.63 2.67
C ARG A 223 -27.97 -10.72 1.63
N LYS A 224 -26.74 -10.28 1.88
CA LYS A 224 -25.93 -9.48 0.96
C LYS A 224 -25.04 -10.33 0.04
N GLY A 225 -25.29 -11.65 -0.01
CA GLY A 225 -24.60 -12.56 -0.92
C GLY A 225 -23.19 -12.96 -0.50
N ILE A 226 -22.80 -12.70 0.75
CA ILE A 226 -21.47 -13.08 1.26
C ILE A 226 -21.54 -14.52 1.78
N ASP A 227 -20.63 -15.36 1.28
CA ASP A 227 -20.45 -16.71 1.78
C ASP A 227 -19.78 -16.67 3.17
N VAL A 228 -20.55 -16.95 4.21
CA VAL A 228 -20.01 -16.98 5.59
C VAL A 228 -19.27 -18.27 5.92
N SER A 229 -19.33 -19.30 5.05
CA SER A 229 -18.69 -20.60 5.30
C SER A 229 -17.18 -20.58 5.12
N VAL A 230 -16.65 -19.58 4.40
CA VAL A 230 -15.20 -19.38 4.19
C VAL A 230 -14.50 -18.66 5.34
N PHE A 231 -15.24 -18.13 6.33
CA PHE A 231 -14.67 -17.50 7.51
C PHE A 231 -14.05 -18.53 8.46
N GLY A 232 -12.86 -18.24 8.98
CA GLY A 232 -12.08 -19.15 9.82
C GLY A 232 -11.38 -20.28 9.05
N VAL A 233 -11.39 -20.24 7.71
CA VAL A 233 -10.70 -21.19 6.85
C VAL A 233 -9.35 -20.60 6.41
N ASN A 234 -8.27 -21.37 6.53
CA ASN A 234 -6.89 -20.93 6.26
C ASN A 234 -6.47 -19.76 7.18
N GLU A 235 -6.11 -18.60 6.60
CA GLU A 235 -5.69 -17.39 7.32
C GLU A 235 -6.83 -16.35 7.44
N ALA A 236 -8.03 -16.68 6.97
CA ALA A 236 -9.19 -15.81 7.11
C ALA A 236 -9.63 -15.73 8.57
N LYS A 237 -10.07 -14.54 8.99
CA LYS A 237 -10.69 -14.33 10.30
C LYS A 237 -11.91 -15.20 10.46
N SER A 238 -12.16 -15.68 11.67
CA SER A 238 -13.44 -16.27 12.02
C SER A 238 -14.56 -15.23 11.94
N LEU A 239 -15.80 -15.70 11.75
CA LEU A 239 -16.96 -14.82 11.71
C LEU A 239 -17.12 -14.04 13.03
N LEU A 240 -16.73 -14.64 14.16
CA LEU A 240 -16.78 -13.99 15.46
C LEU A 240 -15.75 -12.86 15.58
N GLU A 241 -14.52 -13.06 15.11
CA GLU A 241 -13.50 -12.00 15.08
C GLU A 241 -13.93 -10.85 14.15
N PHE A 242 -14.50 -11.18 12.99
CA PHE A 242 -15.01 -10.16 12.07
C PHE A 242 -16.16 -9.36 12.68
N TYR A 243 -17.08 -10.03 13.37
CA TYR A 243 -18.14 -9.39 14.15
C TYR A 243 -17.57 -8.48 15.26
N GLN A 244 -16.54 -8.93 15.98
CA GLN A 244 -15.89 -8.13 17.01
C GLN A 244 -15.24 -6.88 16.41
N ASP A 245 -14.61 -6.98 15.24
CA ASP A 245 -14.01 -5.84 14.55
C ASP A 245 -15.06 -4.83 14.07
N VAL A 246 -16.19 -5.29 13.52
CA VAL A 246 -17.20 -4.43 12.92
C VAL A 246 -18.19 -3.87 13.95
N VAL A 247 -18.81 -4.73 14.75
CA VAL A 247 -19.96 -4.36 15.60
C VAL A 247 -19.52 -3.95 17.01
N ILE A 248 -18.53 -4.66 17.57
CA ILE A 248 -18.13 -4.44 18.97
C ILE A 248 -17.12 -3.32 19.08
N SER A 249 -15.98 -3.44 18.40
CA SER A 249 -14.86 -2.51 18.52
C SER A 249 -14.92 -1.33 17.55
N GLY A 250 -15.71 -1.41 16.48
CA GLY A 250 -15.82 -0.33 15.49
C GLY A 250 -14.52 -0.05 14.74
N LYS A 251 -13.58 -1.00 14.72
CA LYS A 251 -12.29 -0.92 14.00
C LYS A 251 -12.43 -1.00 12.49
N SER A 252 -13.59 -1.44 12.01
CA SER A 252 -14.00 -1.33 10.63
C SER A 252 -15.51 -1.18 10.58
N HIS A 253 -16.04 -0.67 9.48
CA HIS A 253 -17.47 -0.65 9.24
C HIS A 253 -17.79 -1.19 7.85
N LEU A 254 -19.06 -1.51 7.63
CA LEU A 254 -19.55 -2.04 6.37
C LEU A 254 -20.44 -0.98 5.72
N VAL A 255 -20.13 -0.63 4.48
CA VAL A 255 -20.89 0.31 3.65
C VAL A 255 -21.51 -0.49 2.50
N GLU A 256 -22.73 -0.15 2.11
CA GLU A 256 -23.35 -0.74 0.93
C GLU A 256 -23.03 0.12 -0.30
N THR A 257 -22.40 -0.49 -1.30
CA THR A 257 -22.00 0.15 -2.56
C THR A 257 -22.44 -0.75 -3.71
N ASP A 258 -23.30 -0.22 -4.59
CA ASP A 258 -23.85 -0.93 -5.75
C ASP A 258 -24.50 -2.29 -5.42
N GLY A 259 -25.20 -2.34 -4.28
CA GLY A 259 -25.87 -3.55 -3.79
C GLY A 259 -24.94 -4.62 -3.19
N THR A 260 -23.63 -4.35 -3.14
CA THR A 260 -22.64 -5.18 -2.47
C THR A 260 -22.18 -4.52 -1.16
N LEU A 261 -21.68 -5.30 -0.21
CA LEU A 261 -21.05 -4.75 0.98
C LEU A 261 -19.56 -4.52 0.73
N GLU A 262 -19.08 -3.38 1.20
CA GLU A 262 -17.68 -3.00 1.20
C GLU A 262 -17.23 -2.70 2.63
N ARG A 263 -16.05 -3.19 3.00
CA ARG A 263 -15.48 -2.96 4.32
C ARG A 263 -14.58 -1.75 4.32
N ILE A 264 -14.87 -0.77 5.16
CA ILE A 264 -14.02 0.40 5.33
C ILE A 264 -13.16 0.22 6.59
N VAL A 265 -11.86 0.38 6.44
CA VAL A 265 -10.88 0.24 7.53
C VAL A 265 -10.09 1.54 7.66
N PRO A 266 -10.39 2.39 8.66
CA PRO A 266 -9.58 3.57 8.92
C PRO A 266 -8.25 3.15 9.58
N LEU A 267 -7.15 3.59 8.99
CA LEU A 267 -5.79 3.31 9.45
C LEU A 267 -5.09 4.61 9.79
N LEU A 268 -4.27 4.58 10.84
CA LEU A 268 -3.32 5.63 11.17
C LEU A 268 -1.91 5.09 10.98
N ARG A 269 -1.12 5.74 10.12
CA ARG A 269 0.28 5.43 9.86
C ARG A 269 1.16 6.58 10.35
N ILE A 270 2.07 6.26 11.25
CA ILE A 270 2.93 7.22 11.95
C ILE A 270 4.38 6.96 11.54
N SER A 271 5.00 7.93 10.89
CA SER A 271 6.44 7.99 10.67
C SER A 271 7.10 8.66 11.87
N LEU A 272 7.62 7.87 12.82
CA LEU A 272 8.37 8.41 13.96
C LEU A 272 9.83 8.64 13.53
N GLN A 273 10.26 9.89 13.50
CA GLN A 273 11.54 10.32 12.95
C GLN A 273 12.46 10.94 14.00
N VAL A 274 13.76 10.68 13.88
CA VAL A 274 14.82 11.25 14.74
C VAL A 274 16.05 11.57 13.90
N ASN A 275 16.80 12.62 14.25
CA ASN A 275 18.11 12.86 13.65
C ASN A 275 19.18 12.13 14.47
N ASP A 276 19.97 11.24 13.85
CA ASP A 276 21.03 10.48 14.53
C ASP A 276 22.25 11.35 14.88
N GLY A 277 23.30 10.73 15.43
CA GLY A 277 24.54 11.44 15.79
C GLY A 277 25.26 12.10 14.62
N ASP A 278 25.03 11.61 13.40
CA ASP A 278 25.64 12.10 12.16
C ASP A 278 24.73 13.10 11.42
N GLY A 279 23.60 13.49 12.02
CA GLY A 279 22.62 14.40 11.43
C GLY A 279 21.73 13.74 10.36
N ARG A 280 21.74 12.41 10.23
CA ARG A 280 20.87 11.69 9.29
C ARG A 280 19.52 11.47 9.93
N THR A 281 18.44 11.76 9.20
CA THR A 281 17.09 11.44 9.67
C THR A 281 16.86 9.94 9.58
N ARG A 282 16.38 9.33 10.66
CA ARG A 282 15.99 7.93 10.76
C ARG A 282 14.52 7.81 11.09
N GLU A 283 13.87 6.78 10.56
CA GLU A 283 12.49 6.41 10.82
C GLU A 283 12.44 5.09 11.60
N LEU A 284 11.60 5.04 12.64
CA LEU A 284 11.33 3.81 13.38
C LEU A 284 10.43 2.87 12.56
N ARG A 285 10.86 1.63 12.38
CA ARG A 285 10.12 0.58 11.67
C ARG A 285 10.00 -0.70 12.49
N VAL A 286 8.90 -1.41 12.31
CA VAL A 286 8.70 -2.79 12.79
C VAL A 286 9.36 -3.73 11.78
N THR A 287 10.44 -4.40 12.15
CA THR A 287 11.10 -5.39 11.27
C THR A 287 10.31 -6.68 11.21
N SER A 288 9.90 -7.20 12.38
CA SER A 288 9.07 -8.40 12.46
C SER A 288 8.15 -8.39 13.68
N THR A 289 7.07 -9.16 13.61
CA THR A 289 6.16 -9.44 14.72
C THR A 289 6.07 -10.94 14.96
N ARG A 290 6.08 -11.38 16.22
CA ARG A 290 5.78 -12.75 16.62
C ARG A 290 4.43 -12.79 17.33
N ASP A 291 3.45 -13.43 16.71
CA ASP A 291 2.09 -13.57 17.23
C ASP A 291 2.05 -14.55 18.41
N LYS A 292 0.93 -14.59 19.14
CA LYS A 292 0.72 -15.47 20.31
C LYS A 292 0.87 -16.97 20.00
N ASP A 293 0.65 -17.35 18.75
CA ASP A 293 0.80 -18.72 18.23
C ASP A 293 2.25 -19.03 17.84
N GLY A 294 3.19 -18.10 18.04
CA GLY A 294 4.59 -18.22 17.69
C GLY A 294 4.89 -17.90 16.22
N ARG A 295 3.89 -17.60 15.39
CA ARG A 295 4.12 -17.25 13.99
C ARG A 295 4.85 -15.92 13.90
N GLN A 296 5.95 -15.91 13.17
CA GLN A 296 6.71 -14.70 12.89
C GLN A 296 6.31 -14.14 11.53
N ARG A 297 6.06 -12.83 11.46
CA ARG A 297 5.75 -12.07 10.25
C ARG A 297 6.75 -10.95 10.07
N ILE A 298 7.40 -10.88 8.92
CA ILE A 298 8.29 -9.77 8.56
C ILE A 298 7.40 -8.62 8.03
N ARG A 299 7.65 -7.39 8.48
CA ARG A 299 6.77 -6.23 8.21
C ARG A 299 7.51 -5.04 7.59
N LEU A 300 8.73 -4.76 8.06
CA LEU A 300 9.55 -3.58 7.70
C LEU A 300 8.77 -2.25 7.51
N GLN A 301 7.74 -2.06 8.33
CA GLN A 301 6.75 -0.98 8.17
C GLN A 301 6.87 0.09 9.27
N PRO A 302 6.46 1.33 8.99
CA PRO A 302 6.22 2.34 10.02
C PRO A 302 5.16 1.89 11.03
N LEU A 303 4.98 2.66 12.09
CA LEU A 303 3.93 2.38 13.07
C LEU A 303 2.55 2.51 12.41
N ALA A 304 1.76 1.45 12.50
CA ALA A 304 0.37 1.48 12.06
C ALA A 304 -0.59 1.13 13.19
N LEU A 305 -1.78 1.75 13.20
CA LEU A 305 -2.89 1.45 14.09
C LEU A 305 -4.20 1.42 13.29
N VAL A 306 -5.07 0.46 13.61
CA VAL A 306 -6.46 0.48 13.11
C VAL A 306 -7.26 1.38 14.02
N LEU A 307 -7.88 2.41 13.47
CA LEU A 307 -8.68 3.36 14.22
C LEU A 307 -10.10 2.82 14.41
N THR A 308 -10.73 3.20 15.51
CA THR A 308 -12.19 3.15 15.62
C THR A 308 -12.83 4.28 14.81
N MET A 309 -14.15 4.23 14.60
CA MET A 309 -14.86 5.32 13.93
C MET A 309 -14.68 6.66 14.64
N ASP A 310 -14.76 6.69 15.96
CA ASP A 310 -14.60 7.92 16.74
C ASP A 310 -13.15 8.45 16.64
N GLU A 311 -12.16 7.55 16.75
CA GLU A 311 -10.74 7.91 16.56
C GLU A 311 -10.41 8.31 15.11
N SER A 312 -11.20 7.91 14.12
CA SER A 312 -10.98 8.33 12.74
C SER A 312 -11.32 9.79 12.51
N VAL A 313 -12.23 10.35 13.32
CA VAL A 313 -12.60 11.76 13.32
C VAL A 313 -11.60 12.59 14.12
N ASP A 314 -11.17 12.08 15.28
CA ASP A 314 -10.14 12.70 16.13
C ASP A 314 -8.99 11.72 16.37
N TRP A 315 -8.01 11.75 15.46
CA TRP A 315 -6.91 10.79 15.43
C TRP A 315 -5.75 11.14 16.38
N ILE A 316 -5.70 12.37 16.92
CA ILE A 316 -4.59 12.82 17.77
C ILE A 316 -4.48 11.94 19.04
N PRO A 317 -5.57 11.68 19.79
CA PRO A 317 -5.54 10.74 20.91
C PRO A 317 -5.09 9.33 20.52
N ALA A 318 -5.36 8.92 19.27
CA ALA A 318 -4.94 7.61 18.77
C ALA A 318 -3.41 7.54 18.54
N VAL A 319 -2.75 8.65 18.17
CA VAL A 319 -1.28 8.75 18.15
C VAL A 319 -0.72 8.51 19.54
N GLU A 320 -1.25 9.20 20.55
CA GLU A 320 -0.78 9.07 21.93
C GLU A 320 -0.97 7.65 22.46
N SER A 321 -2.15 7.08 22.19
CA SER A 321 -2.48 5.70 22.52
C SER A 321 -1.55 4.72 21.82
N CYS A 322 -1.20 4.97 20.55
CA CYS A 322 -0.28 4.12 19.78
C CYS A 322 1.09 4.06 20.44
N PHE A 323 1.70 5.20 20.77
CA PHE A 323 3.02 5.26 21.40
C PHE A 323 3.02 4.68 22.81
N ARG A 324 2.00 4.99 23.62
CA ARG A 324 1.83 4.39 24.95
C ARG A 324 1.75 2.87 24.85
N MET A 325 0.95 2.35 23.93
CA MET A 325 0.71 0.93 23.83
C MET A 325 1.85 0.14 23.19
N LYS A 326 2.50 0.67 22.15
CA LYS A 326 3.52 -0.07 21.37
C LYS A 326 4.94 0.17 21.86
N LEU A 327 5.21 1.36 22.37
CA LEU A 327 6.55 1.82 22.76
C LEU A 327 6.68 2.11 24.26
N ASN A 328 5.60 1.96 25.03
CA ASN A 328 5.55 2.22 26.47
C ASN A 328 5.96 3.67 26.85
N LEU A 329 5.62 4.64 25.99
CA LEU A 329 5.86 6.07 26.25
C LEU A 329 4.65 6.68 26.96
N THR A 330 4.84 7.20 28.17
CA THR A 330 3.75 7.87 28.91
C THR A 330 3.39 9.20 28.24
N PRO A 331 2.16 9.74 28.43
CA PRO A 331 1.76 11.01 27.85
C PRO A 331 2.75 12.15 28.15
N GLU A 332 3.30 12.18 29.37
CA GLU A 332 4.27 13.20 29.78
C GLU A 332 5.56 13.14 28.95
N ILE A 333 6.09 11.92 28.72
CA ILE A 333 7.28 11.73 27.88
C ILE A 333 6.97 12.12 26.43
N GLN A 334 5.77 11.83 25.95
CA GLN A 334 5.38 12.17 24.58
C GLN A 334 5.31 13.69 24.39
N GLU A 335 4.70 14.42 25.34
CA GLU A 335 4.64 15.89 25.31
C GLU A 335 6.04 16.52 25.37
N GLU A 336 6.92 15.99 26.21
CA GLU A 336 8.30 16.50 26.36
C GLU A 336 9.17 16.21 25.14
N CYS A 337 9.02 15.03 24.52
CA CYS A 337 9.99 14.49 23.57
C CYS A 337 9.51 14.39 22.13
N LEU A 338 8.21 14.55 21.85
CA LEU A 338 7.63 14.34 20.53
C LEU A 338 6.89 15.58 20.04
N SER A 339 7.00 15.87 18.74
CA SER A 339 6.23 16.91 18.07
C SER A 339 5.55 16.35 16.82
N ILE A 340 4.24 16.51 16.72
CA ILE A 340 3.47 16.11 15.54
C ILE A 340 3.65 17.16 14.43
N ASP A 341 4.12 16.73 13.26
CA ASP A 341 4.24 17.59 12.08
C ASP A 341 2.90 17.62 11.34
N MET A 342 2.02 18.56 11.73
CA MET A 342 0.69 18.70 11.13
C MET A 342 0.72 18.96 9.62
N SER A 343 1.81 19.51 9.08
CA SER A 343 1.95 19.75 7.65
C SER A 343 2.15 18.46 6.84
N SER A 344 2.59 17.38 7.51
CA SER A 344 2.79 16.07 6.90
C SER A 344 1.53 15.21 6.83
N TYR A 345 0.41 15.68 7.37
CA TYR A 345 -0.84 14.92 7.40
C TYR A 345 -1.42 14.74 5.99
N VAL A 346 -1.60 13.49 5.58
CA VAL A 346 -2.17 13.11 4.27
C VAL A 346 -3.09 11.92 4.43
N VAL A 347 -4.29 12.01 3.86
CA VAL A 347 -5.22 10.88 3.76
C VAL A 347 -5.08 10.24 2.38
N SER A 348 -5.01 8.91 2.34
CA SER A 348 -5.01 8.12 1.13
C SER A 348 -6.02 6.98 1.26
N GLU A 349 -6.64 6.57 0.15
CA GLU A 349 -7.58 5.44 0.13
C GLU A 349 -7.06 4.37 -0.83
N ASP A 350 -7.09 3.11 -0.39
CA ASP A 350 -6.71 1.96 -1.21
C ASP A 350 -7.77 0.87 -1.10
N ARG A 351 -8.21 0.35 -2.25
CA ARG A 351 -9.31 -0.63 -2.34
C ARG A 351 -8.77 -1.95 -2.84
N VAL A 352 -8.78 -2.96 -1.96
CA VAL A 352 -8.23 -4.29 -2.24
C VAL A 352 -9.17 -5.40 -1.80
N MET A 353 -9.09 -6.56 -2.44
CA MET A 353 -9.79 -7.76 -1.97
C MET A 353 -9.11 -8.27 -0.69
N SER A 354 -9.84 -8.36 0.43
CA SER A 354 -9.19 -8.72 1.70
C SER A 354 -8.91 -10.21 1.79
N SER A 355 -7.65 -10.59 1.98
CA SER A 355 -7.27 -11.97 2.30
C SER A 355 -7.80 -12.42 3.67
N SER A 356 -7.90 -11.48 4.62
CA SER A 356 -8.36 -11.75 5.99
C SER A 356 -9.88 -11.80 6.15
N VAL A 357 -10.62 -11.18 5.23
CA VAL A 357 -12.08 -11.14 5.21
C VAL A 357 -12.54 -11.51 3.80
N PRO A 358 -12.65 -12.82 3.51
CA PRO A 358 -12.90 -13.30 2.15
C PRO A 358 -14.25 -12.80 1.62
N CYS A 359 -14.35 -12.72 0.29
CA CYS A 359 -15.56 -12.29 -0.44
C CYS A 359 -15.98 -10.83 -0.21
N LEU A 360 -15.12 -10.01 0.39
CA LEU A 360 -15.35 -8.59 0.63
C LEU A 360 -14.18 -7.75 0.13
N PHE A 361 -14.48 -6.71 -0.64
CA PHE A 361 -13.53 -5.62 -0.85
C PHE A 361 -13.35 -4.85 0.46
N SER A 362 -12.11 -4.46 0.72
CA SER A 362 -11.74 -3.57 1.82
C SER A 362 -11.14 -2.29 1.26
N THR A 363 -11.72 -1.16 1.64
CA THR A 363 -11.15 0.17 1.41
C THR A 363 -10.47 0.65 2.68
N TYR A 364 -9.14 0.76 2.59
CA TYR A 364 -8.26 1.22 3.66
C TYR A 364 -8.10 2.73 3.54
N LYS A 365 -8.73 3.47 4.48
CA LYS A 365 -8.59 4.92 4.58
C LYS A 365 -7.41 5.24 5.50
N THR A 366 -6.25 5.45 4.92
CA THR A 366 -4.99 5.61 5.66
C THR A 366 -4.68 7.08 5.88
N GLN A 367 -4.63 7.47 7.15
CA GLN A 367 -4.15 8.77 7.62
C GLN A 367 -2.66 8.65 7.90
N ASN A 368 -1.84 9.32 7.10
CA ASN A 368 -0.38 9.31 7.21
C ASN A 368 0.09 10.59 7.87
N LEU A 369 0.99 10.49 8.84
CA LEU A 369 1.61 11.65 9.49
C LEU A 369 3.03 11.35 9.97
N THR A 370 3.77 12.41 10.23
CA THR A 370 5.12 12.39 10.79
C THR A 370 5.11 12.91 12.22
N VAL A 371 5.79 12.18 13.11
CA VAL A 371 6.10 12.62 14.48
C VAL A 371 7.62 12.72 14.59
N ARG A 372 8.13 13.86 15.07
CA ARG A 372 9.57 14.09 15.23
C ARG A 372 9.95 13.99 16.71
N VAL A 373 11.08 13.34 16.99
CA VAL A 373 11.69 13.33 18.32
C VAL A 373 12.46 14.64 18.53
N THR A 374 12.03 15.44 19.50
CA THR A 374 12.63 16.75 19.83
C THR A 374 13.83 16.63 20.75
N ASP A 375 13.80 15.70 21.72
CA ASP A 375 14.92 15.37 22.61
C ASP A 375 15.22 13.88 22.61
N LYS A 376 16.11 13.45 21.71
CA LYS A 376 16.57 12.05 21.64
C LYS A 376 17.43 11.62 22.83
N THR A 377 17.96 12.57 23.61
CA THR A 377 18.85 12.27 24.73
C THR A 377 18.09 12.01 26.04
N HIS A 378 16.78 12.21 26.01
CA HIS A 378 15.92 12.00 27.16
C HIS A 378 16.03 10.56 27.67
N GLY A 379 16.33 10.41 28.97
CA GLY A 379 16.69 9.11 29.56
C GLY A 379 15.62 8.03 29.44
N ARG A 380 14.34 8.42 29.28
CA ARG A 380 13.22 7.49 29.08
C ARG A 380 13.12 6.93 27.66
N LEU A 381 13.76 7.55 26.68
CA LEU A 381 13.75 7.07 25.29
C LEU A 381 14.81 5.98 25.03
N LYS A 382 15.67 5.67 26.01
CA LYS A 382 16.59 4.53 25.95
C LYS A 382 15.88 3.21 25.70
N GLY A 383 14.64 3.06 26.18
CA GLY A 383 13.81 1.88 25.95
C GLY A 383 13.39 1.68 24.49
N ILE A 384 13.46 2.72 23.66
CA ILE A 384 13.19 2.67 22.21
C ILE A 384 14.48 2.84 21.39
N GLY A 385 15.62 2.57 22.01
CA GLY A 385 16.93 2.57 21.35
C GLY A 385 17.54 3.95 21.09
N LEU A 386 17.03 5.03 21.70
CA LEU A 386 17.60 6.38 21.56
C LEU A 386 18.57 6.72 22.70
N PRO A 387 19.59 7.57 22.45
CA PRO A 387 19.87 8.33 21.23
C PRO A 387 20.62 7.57 20.12
N GLU A 388 21.15 6.37 20.40
CA GLU A 388 22.05 5.63 19.50
C GLU A 388 21.35 5.02 18.29
N CYS A 389 20.01 5.06 18.26
CA CYS A 389 19.16 4.46 17.23
C CYS A 389 19.41 2.94 17.11
N VAL A 390 19.55 2.25 18.25
CA VAL A 390 19.74 0.80 18.29
C VAL A 390 18.42 0.06 18.15
N ASP A 391 18.47 -1.13 17.55
CA ASP A 391 17.33 -2.03 17.46
C ASP A 391 16.86 -2.46 18.85
N PHE A 392 15.55 -2.66 19.00
CA PHE A 392 14.95 -3.06 20.29
C PHE A 392 13.72 -3.93 20.08
N GLN A 393 13.17 -4.47 21.18
CA GLN A 393 11.99 -5.31 21.18
C GLN A 393 10.97 -4.83 22.19
N THR A 394 9.68 -4.90 21.84
CA THR A 394 8.57 -4.69 22.78
C THR A 394 7.58 -5.85 22.71
N THR A 395 6.85 -6.10 23.80
CA THR A 395 5.78 -7.11 23.83
C THR A 395 4.47 -6.45 24.22
N LYS A 396 3.44 -6.62 23.40
CA LYS A 396 2.10 -6.07 23.65
C LYS A 396 1.06 -7.14 23.41
N ASN A 397 0.21 -7.39 24.40
CA ASN A 397 -0.86 -8.38 24.32
C ASN A 397 -0.36 -9.76 23.84
N GLY A 398 0.84 -10.18 24.28
CA GLY A 398 1.45 -11.45 23.85
C GLY A 398 1.94 -11.48 22.39
N VAL A 399 2.02 -10.33 21.73
CA VAL A 399 2.68 -10.16 20.43
C VAL A 399 4.01 -9.46 20.67
N ASP A 400 5.10 -10.08 20.20
CA ASP A 400 6.42 -9.47 20.23
C ASP A 400 6.66 -8.65 18.96
N TYR A 401 7.26 -7.48 19.10
CA TYR A 401 7.60 -6.57 18.01
C TYR A 401 9.11 -6.35 18.02
N GLN A 402 9.76 -6.62 16.91
CA GLN A 402 11.15 -6.25 16.67
C GLN A 402 11.19 -4.93 15.91
N TRP A 403 12.02 -4.00 16.37
CA TRP A 403 12.08 -2.62 15.89
C TRP A 403 13.48 -2.28 15.38
N THR A 404 13.55 -1.45 14.35
CA THR A 404 14.80 -0.89 13.82
C THR A 404 14.65 0.58 13.45
N TRP A 405 15.75 1.31 13.49
CA TRP A 405 15.85 2.70 13.03
C TRP A 405 16.51 2.77 11.65
N SER A 406 15.69 2.87 10.60
CA SER A 406 16.14 2.93 9.21
C SER A 406 16.44 4.37 8.78
N ILE A 407 17.46 4.59 7.94
CA ILE A 407 17.78 5.93 7.43
C ILE A 407 16.71 6.36 6.42
N LEU A 408 16.04 7.49 6.71
CA LEU A 408 15.02 8.05 5.85
C LEU A 408 15.65 8.54 4.54
N GLY A 409 15.09 8.13 3.39
CA GLY A 409 15.62 8.47 2.08
C GLY A 409 16.82 7.64 1.61
N SER A 410 17.40 6.80 2.47
CA SER A 410 18.17 5.66 1.95
C SER A 410 17.18 4.74 1.25
N THR A 411 17.44 4.38 -0.01
CA THR A 411 16.68 3.29 -0.64
C THR A 411 16.92 2.06 0.21
N SER A 412 15.91 1.68 1.01
CA SER A 412 15.97 0.39 1.66
C SER A 412 16.14 -0.67 0.57
N ALA A 413 16.79 -1.80 0.89
CA ALA A 413 16.91 -2.87 -0.09
C ALA A 413 15.52 -3.33 -0.61
N GLU A 414 14.45 -3.13 0.18
CA GLU A 414 13.07 -3.33 -0.24
C GLU A 414 12.62 -2.30 -1.27
N ASP A 415 12.84 -1.00 -1.02
CA ASP A 415 12.50 0.06 -1.98
C ASP A 415 13.30 -0.10 -3.28
N GLU A 416 14.56 -0.51 -3.18
CA GLU A 416 15.40 -0.83 -4.33
C GLU A 416 14.86 -2.03 -5.11
N LEU A 417 14.45 -3.09 -4.40
CA LEU A 417 13.81 -4.25 -5.03
C LEU A 417 12.46 -3.89 -5.65
N MET A 418 11.61 -3.13 -4.96
CA MET A 418 10.32 -2.67 -5.48
C MET A 418 10.50 -1.81 -6.73
N ARG A 419 11.41 -0.83 -6.69
CA ARG A 419 11.74 -0.02 -7.87
C ARG A 419 12.28 -0.87 -8.99
N THR A 420 13.18 -1.80 -8.69
CA THR A 420 13.70 -2.75 -9.68
C THR A 420 12.54 -3.46 -10.36
N LEU A 421 11.63 -4.08 -9.60
CA LEU A 421 10.45 -4.78 -10.14
C LEU A 421 9.55 -3.86 -10.99
N GLN A 422 9.24 -2.65 -10.50
CA GLN A 422 8.42 -1.66 -11.23
C GLN A 422 9.10 -1.21 -12.53
N ASP A 423 10.40 -0.90 -12.50
CA ASP A 423 11.18 -0.46 -13.65
C ASP A 423 11.33 -1.55 -14.73
N GLY A 424 11.21 -2.83 -14.34
CA GLY A 424 11.11 -3.93 -15.30
C GLY A 424 9.68 -4.34 -15.66
N GLY A 425 8.69 -3.52 -15.31
CA GLY A 425 7.30 -3.69 -15.71
C GLY A 425 6.55 -4.81 -14.99
N ILE A 426 6.99 -5.21 -13.79
CA ILE A 426 6.29 -6.21 -12.99
C ILE A 426 5.13 -5.53 -12.25
N ASP A 427 3.91 -5.94 -12.58
CA ASP A 427 2.71 -5.52 -11.87
C ASP A 427 2.58 -6.29 -10.54
N MET A 428 2.80 -5.58 -9.44
CA MET A 428 2.71 -6.11 -8.08
C MET A 428 1.33 -5.90 -7.45
N THR A 429 0.32 -5.40 -8.19
CA THR A 429 -1.02 -5.10 -7.63
C THR A 429 -1.70 -6.33 -7.02
N ASN A 430 -1.38 -7.53 -7.54
CA ASN A 430 -1.90 -8.80 -7.03
C ASN A 430 -1.00 -9.48 -6.00
N TRP A 431 0.08 -8.84 -5.57
CA TRP A 431 0.98 -9.39 -4.57
C TRP A 431 0.51 -8.94 -3.20
N ASP A 432 0.23 -9.89 -2.32
CA ASP A 432 0.10 -9.57 -0.92
C ASP A 432 1.48 -9.28 -0.30
N GLU A 433 1.46 -8.71 0.89
CA GLU A 433 2.66 -8.33 1.64
C GLU A 433 3.58 -9.54 1.92
N ASP A 434 2.98 -10.71 2.16
CA ASP A 434 3.72 -11.96 2.39
C ASP A 434 4.42 -12.44 1.11
N THR A 435 3.80 -12.26 -0.06
CA THR A 435 4.40 -12.56 -1.35
C THR A 435 5.63 -11.68 -1.61
N PHE A 436 5.51 -10.36 -1.45
CA PHE A 436 6.67 -9.48 -1.61
C PHE A 436 7.75 -9.78 -0.57
N GLY A 437 7.37 -9.96 0.70
CA GLY A 437 8.30 -10.29 1.79
C GLY A 437 9.08 -11.59 1.54
N LYS A 438 8.41 -12.62 0.98
CA LYS A 438 9.08 -13.85 0.54
C LYS A 438 10.11 -13.59 -0.54
N LEU A 439 9.78 -12.82 -1.57
CA LEU A 439 10.74 -12.49 -2.63
C LEU A 439 11.92 -11.69 -2.08
N PHE A 440 11.63 -10.70 -1.23
CA PHE A 440 12.66 -9.88 -0.59
C PHE A 440 13.62 -10.73 0.25
N SER A 441 13.10 -11.59 1.13
CA SER A 441 13.90 -12.54 1.92
C SER A 441 14.69 -13.49 1.02
N GLU A 442 14.10 -13.92 -0.10
CA GLU A 442 14.78 -14.80 -1.05
C GLU A 442 15.99 -14.14 -1.71
N VAL A 443 15.85 -12.89 -2.11
CA VAL A 443 16.85 -12.13 -2.87
C VAL A 443 17.89 -11.50 -1.96
N ASN A 444 17.48 -10.88 -0.85
CA ASN A 444 18.34 -10.04 -0.02
C ASN A 444 18.82 -10.70 1.28
N GLU A 445 18.02 -11.58 1.88
CA GLU A 445 18.39 -12.19 3.18
C GLU A 445 19.06 -13.55 2.99
N THR A 446 18.39 -14.45 2.28
CA THR A 446 18.84 -15.83 2.06
C THR A 446 19.76 -15.96 0.85
N MET A 447 19.76 -14.97 -0.05
CA MET A 447 20.53 -14.96 -1.30
C MET A 447 20.32 -16.26 -2.11
N SER A 448 19.09 -16.79 -2.04
CA SER A 448 18.71 -18.06 -2.63
C SER A 448 18.15 -17.89 -4.04
N SER A 449 17.90 -16.64 -4.45
CA SER A 449 17.74 -16.22 -5.84
C SER A 449 18.43 -14.89 -6.12
N THR A 450 18.57 -14.59 -7.40
CA THR A 450 18.97 -13.26 -7.88
C THR A 450 17.90 -12.72 -8.81
N ILE A 451 17.84 -11.39 -8.96
CA ILE A 451 16.99 -10.72 -9.94
C ILE A 451 17.89 -9.99 -10.92
N GLU A 452 17.73 -10.31 -12.21
CA GLU A 452 18.57 -9.79 -13.29
C GLU A 452 17.71 -9.40 -14.48
N LYS A 453 18.13 -8.38 -15.24
CA LYS A 453 17.47 -8.00 -16.49
C LYS A 453 18.06 -8.83 -17.65
N ARG A 454 17.28 -9.73 -18.23
CA ARG A 454 17.66 -10.55 -19.39
C ARG A 454 16.75 -10.22 -20.58
N GLY A 455 17.35 -9.81 -21.70
CA GLY A 455 16.57 -9.44 -22.89
C GLY A 455 15.57 -8.31 -22.66
N GLY A 456 15.88 -7.37 -21.76
CA GLY A 456 14.99 -6.26 -21.41
C GLY A 456 13.91 -6.59 -20.38
N GLN A 457 13.75 -7.86 -19.99
CA GLN A 457 12.77 -8.30 -19.00
C GLN A 457 13.45 -8.68 -17.69
N LEU A 458 12.85 -8.32 -16.55
CA LEU A 458 13.31 -8.80 -15.25
C LEU A 458 13.04 -10.29 -15.11
N THR A 459 14.07 -10.99 -14.66
CA THR A 459 14.06 -12.43 -14.52
C THR A 459 14.65 -12.79 -13.17
N ARG A 460 13.91 -13.57 -12.41
CA ARG A 460 14.35 -14.18 -11.17
C ARG A 460 15.13 -15.46 -11.48
N THR A 461 16.37 -15.57 -11.04
CA THR A 461 17.21 -16.75 -11.28
C THR A 461 17.32 -17.57 -10.00
N LEU A 462 16.94 -18.85 -10.08
CA LEU A 462 17.04 -19.83 -9.01
C LEU A 462 18.02 -20.93 -9.37
N ARG A 463 18.75 -21.44 -8.38
CA ARG A 463 19.55 -22.65 -8.54
C ARG A 463 18.88 -23.81 -7.82
N ILE A 464 18.71 -24.93 -8.51
CA ILE A 464 18.06 -26.13 -7.96
C ILE A 464 19.01 -27.32 -8.13
N ILE A 465 19.10 -28.18 -7.11
CA ILE A 465 19.66 -29.53 -7.24
C ILE A 465 18.50 -30.54 -7.39
N LYS A 466 18.55 -31.39 -8.42
CA LYS A 466 17.69 -32.57 -8.63
C LYS A 466 18.53 -33.82 -8.41
N LEU A 467 18.12 -34.66 -7.47
CA LEU A 467 18.87 -35.82 -7.01
C LEU A 467 18.11 -37.10 -7.35
N TRP A 468 18.73 -37.92 -8.19
CA TRP A 468 18.26 -39.27 -8.53
C TRP A 468 18.96 -40.28 -7.63
N VAL A 469 18.34 -40.64 -6.51
CA VAL A 469 18.89 -41.67 -5.62
C VAL A 469 18.51 -43.04 -6.16
N ARG A 470 19.50 -43.89 -6.42
CA ARG A 470 19.33 -45.23 -6.97
C ARG A 470 19.89 -46.29 -6.05
N ALA A 471 19.21 -47.43 -6.01
CA ALA A 471 19.58 -48.58 -5.19
C ALA A 471 19.26 -49.87 -5.93
N THR A 472 20.14 -50.87 -5.83
CA THR A 472 19.86 -52.21 -6.33
C THR A 472 19.14 -53.00 -5.23
N ILE A 473 17.84 -53.23 -5.44
CA ILE A 473 16.98 -53.96 -4.52
C ILE A 473 16.69 -55.31 -5.14
N HIS A 474 17.08 -56.37 -4.44
CA HIS A 474 17.18 -57.74 -4.96
C HIS A 474 18.06 -57.81 -6.22
N THR A 475 17.46 -57.71 -7.41
CA THR A 475 18.13 -57.81 -8.71
C THR A 475 17.81 -56.65 -9.65
N HIS A 476 17.04 -55.66 -9.19
CA HIS A 476 16.57 -54.56 -10.03
C HIS A 476 17.08 -53.22 -9.50
N GLU A 477 17.50 -52.36 -10.41
CA GLU A 477 17.81 -50.97 -10.11
C GLU A 477 16.50 -50.20 -9.88
N ASN A 478 16.37 -49.63 -8.69
CA ASN A 478 15.23 -48.82 -8.28
C ASN A 478 15.65 -47.38 -8.08
N THR A 479 14.73 -46.45 -8.33
CA THR A 479 14.94 -45.02 -8.16
C THR A 479 13.97 -44.48 -7.12
N LEU A 480 14.49 -43.75 -6.14
CA LEU A 480 13.67 -43.07 -5.15
C LEU A 480 12.99 -41.85 -5.77
N VAL A 481 11.66 -41.84 -5.74
CA VAL A 481 10.83 -40.75 -6.25
C VAL A 481 9.80 -40.31 -5.21
N ILE A 482 9.34 -39.07 -5.32
CA ILE A 482 8.27 -38.56 -4.46
C ILE A 482 6.95 -39.20 -4.91
N ARG A 483 6.30 -39.95 -4.02
CA ARG A 483 4.97 -40.51 -4.30
C ARG A 483 3.84 -39.51 -4.00
N ARG A 484 3.98 -38.79 -2.90
CA ARG A 484 2.99 -37.82 -2.40
C ARG A 484 3.68 -36.75 -1.58
N LYS A 485 3.28 -35.50 -1.75
CA LYS A 485 3.75 -34.38 -0.93
C LYS A 485 2.56 -33.78 -0.21
N VAL A 486 2.66 -33.67 1.12
CA VAL A 486 1.64 -33.01 1.94
C VAL A 486 2.23 -31.73 2.51
N GLN A 487 1.60 -30.59 2.25
CA GLN A 487 2.02 -29.29 2.76
C GLN A 487 0.80 -28.50 3.21
N GLY A 488 0.80 -28.04 4.46
CA GLY A 488 -0.35 -27.30 5.04
C GLY A 488 -1.66 -28.11 5.02
N GLY A 489 -1.58 -29.43 5.24
CA GLY A 489 -2.74 -30.33 5.19
C GLY A 489 -3.27 -30.64 3.78
N ARG A 490 -2.70 -30.06 2.73
CA ARG A 490 -3.09 -30.33 1.33
C ARG A 490 -2.11 -31.30 0.67
N SER A 491 -2.64 -32.26 -0.08
CA SER A 491 -1.86 -33.15 -0.95
C SER A 491 -1.54 -32.45 -2.27
N ASP A 492 -0.29 -32.47 -2.70
CA ASP A 492 0.14 -32.00 -4.02
C ASP A 492 0.68 -33.19 -4.83
N ASP A 493 -0.13 -33.67 -5.76
CA ASP A 493 0.21 -34.81 -6.61
C ASP A 493 1.07 -34.41 -7.81
N ARG A 494 1.32 -33.10 -8.03
CA ARG A 494 2.15 -32.62 -9.14
C ARG A 494 3.61 -33.00 -9.01
N ASP A 495 4.05 -33.37 -7.81
CA ASP A 495 5.40 -33.83 -7.51
C ASP A 495 5.53 -35.36 -7.57
N ARG A 496 4.45 -36.08 -7.92
CA ARG A 496 4.48 -37.53 -8.10
C ARG A 496 5.52 -37.93 -9.15
N ASP A 497 6.27 -38.98 -8.84
CA ASP A 497 7.31 -39.59 -9.67
C ASP A 497 8.49 -38.66 -9.99
N LYS A 498 8.62 -37.53 -9.27
CA LYS A 498 9.77 -36.62 -9.40
C LYS A 498 10.93 -37.04 -8.49
N PRO A 499 12.18 -36.76 -8.90
CA PRO A 499 13.34 -36.92 -8.04
C PRO A 499 13.29 -35.95 -6.86
N ILE A 500 14.15 -36.19 -5.88
CA ILE A 500 14.34 -35.27 -4.76
C ILE A 500 14.88 -33.95 -5.31
N SER A 501 14.30 -32.83 -4.86
CA SER A 501 14.74 -31.51 -5.29
C SER A 501 14.89 -30.52 -4.13
N MET A 502 15.87 -29.64 -4.26
CA MET A 502 16.17 -28.61 -3.26
C MET A 502 16.72 -27.36 -3.94
N GLN A 503 16.34 -26.19 -3.44
CA GLN A 503 16.93 -24.91 -3.84
C GLN A 503 18.33 -24.78 -3.24
N MET A 504 19.29 -24.30 -4.02
CA MET A 504 20.67 -24.07 -3.60
C MET A 504 20.83 -22.63 -3.10
N THR A 505 21.71 -22.42 -2.12
CA THR A 505 21.97 -21.15 -1.42
C THR A 505 23.47 -20.82 -1.44
N GLY A 506 24.01 -20.49 -2.62
CA GLY A 506 25.41 -20.13 -2.80
C GLY A 506 26.43 -21.29 -2.81
N GLN A 507 26.08 -22.48 -2.32
CA GLN A 507 26.99 -23.64 -2.34
C GLN A 507 27.15 -24.25 -3.75
N ASN A 508 28.22 -25.04 -3.93
CA ASN A 508 28.40 -25.85 -5.14
C ASN A 508 27.44 -27.04 -5.17
N TRP A 509 27.30 -27.70 -6.33
CA TRP A 509 26.31 -28.77 -6.50
C TRP A 509 26.60 -29.99 -5.62
N SER A 510 27.87 -30.35 -5.40
CA SER A 510 28.25 -31.51 -4.59
C SER A 510 27.88 -31.32 -3.11
N GLN A 511 28.14 -30.12 -2.56
CA GLN A 511 27.68 -29.79 -1.21
C GLN A 511 26.15 -29.75 -1.13
N ALA A 512 25.47 -29.22 -2.17
CA ALA A 512 24.01 -29.21 -2.23
C ALA A 512 23.40 -30.62 -2.25
N VAL A 513 24.09 -31.63 -2.80
CA VAL A 513 23.67 -33.04 -2.73
C VAL A 513 23.70 -33.52 -1.28
N LYS A 514 24.79 -33.27 -0.55
CA LYS A 514 24.93 -33.65 0.86
C LYS A 514 23.85 -32.99 1.73
N ASP A 515 23.64 -31.69 1.52
CA ASP A 515 22.60 -30.92 2.19
C ASP A 515 21.19 -31.45 1.85
N ALA A 516 20.95 -31.84 0.60
CA ALA A 516 19.67 -32.43 0.18
C ALA A 516 19.44 -33.78 0.83
N LEU A 517 20.42 -34.68 0.85
CA LEU A 517 20.33 -35.98 1.54
C LEU A 517 20.03 -35.80 3.04
N GLN A 518 20.68 -34.84 3.70
CA GLN A 518 20.44 -34.58 5.11
C GLN A 518 19.08 -33.95 5.37
N THR A 519 18.71 -32.89 4.65
CA THR A 519 17.51 -32.10 4.94
C THR A 519 16.23 -32.67 4.35
N ARG A 520 16.31 -33.43 3.25
CA ARG A 520 15.15 -34.04 2.56
C ARG A 520 14.92 -35.49 2.94
N LEU A 521 15.97 -36.23 3.28
CA LEU A 521 15.87 -37.65 3.63
C LEU A 521 16.31 -37.96 5.07
N GLY A 522 16.91 -37.01 5.80
CA GLY A 522 17.40 -37.27 7.16
C GLY A 522 18.68 -38.10 7.20
N VAL A 523 19.40 -38.24 6.09
CA VAL A 523 20.63 -39.04 6.02
C VAL A 523 21.77 -38.24 6.65
N ARG A 524 22.28 -38.73 7.78
CA ARG A 524 23.41 -38.11 8.49
C ARG A 524 24.70 -38.20 7.68
N ALA A 525 25.61 -37.24 7.88
CA ALA A 525 26.86 -37.13 7.13
C ALA A 525 27.72 -38.42 7.16
N ASP A 526 27.79 -39.10 8.31
CA ASP A 526 28.50 -40.37 8.48
C ASP A 526 27.89 -41.50 7.62
N LEU A 527 26.57 -41.53 7.47
CA LEU A 527 25.88 -42.49 6.60
C LEU A 527 26.05 -42.14 5.12
N GLN A 528 26.08 -40.86 4.78
CA GLN A 528 26.34 -40.41 3.40
C GLN A 528 27.70 -40.88 2.92
N GLU A 529 28.76 -40.68 3.72
CA GLU A 529 30.12 -41.09 3.35
C GLU A 529 30.27 -42.61 3.27
N LYS A 530 29.56 -43.35 4.11
CA LYS A 530 29.65 -44.81 4.18
C LYS A 530 28.87 -45.52 3.07
N TYR A 531 27.67 -45.04 2.76
CA TYR A 531 26.71 -45.78 1.93
C TYR A 531 26.27 -45.09 0.65
N PHE A 532 26.65 -43.83 0.41
CA PHE A 532 26.24 -43.08 -0.77
C PHE A 532 27.46 -42.73 -1.63
N THR A 533 27.41 -43.10 -2.91
CA THR A 533 28.42 -42.73 -3.91
C THR A 533 27.80 -41.81 -4.95
N MET A 534 28.40 -40.64 -5.14
CA MET A 534 28.01 -39.68 -6.19
C MET A 534 28.60 -40.11 -7.52
N ASP A 535 27.78 -40.15 -8.57
CA ASP A 535 28.25 -40.38 -9.94
C ASP A 535 28.47 -39.04 -10.63
N ASP A 536 29.69 -38.52 -10.56
CA ASP A 536 30.07 -37.24 -11.16
C ASP A 536 29.84 -37.21 -12.68
N ALA A 537 29.91 -38.36 -13.36
CA ALA A 537 29.66 -38.45 -14.80
C ALA A 537 28.18 -38.29 -15.15
N SER A 538 27.27 -38.52 -14.20
CA SER A 538 25.83 -38.30 -14.37
C SER A 538 25.42 -36.82 -14.26
N TYR A 539 26.32 -35.94 -13.82
CA TYR A 539 26.03 -34.52 -13.62
C TYR A 539 25.57 -33.85 -14.92
N LYS A 540 24.40 -33.20 -14.87
CA LYS A 540 23.84 -32.41 -15.97
C LYS A 540 23.40 -31.06 -15.45
N PHE A 541 23.76 -30.02 -16.19
CA PHE A 541 23.28 -28.66 -15.96
C PHE A 541 22.29 -28.28 -17.04
N THR A 542 21.09 -27.85 -16.65
CA THR A 542 20.06 -27.38 -17.59
C THR A 542 19.46 -26.07 -17.10
N GLU A 543 19.13 -25.20 -18.05
CA GLU A 543 18.41 -23.94 -17.80
C GLU A 543 16.96 -24.11 -18.26
N GLU A 544 16.00 -23.94 -17.36
CA GLU A 544 14.56 -23.99 -17.65
C GLU A 544 13.95 -22.61 -17.37
N VAL A 545 13.15 -22.06 -18.29
CA VAL A 545 12.47 -20.77 -18.09
C VAL A 545 10.97 -20.99 -18.00
N ALA A 546 10.35 -20.48 -16.94
CA ALA A 546 8.90 -20.53 -16.77
C ALA A 546 8.39 -19.32 -15.98
N ASP A 547 7.10 -19.02 -16.09
CA ASP A 547 6.47 -17.99 -15.28
C ASP A 547 6.42 -18.42 -13.81
N SER A 548 6.72 -17.49 -12.89
CA SER A 548 6.70 -17.81 -11.47
C SER A 548 5.27 -18.02 -10.99
N ARG A 549 5.02 -19.16 -10.36
CA ARG A 549 3.75 -19.42 -9.69
C ARG A 549 3.57 -18.63 -8.40
N SER A 550 4.69 -18.32 -7.74
CA SER A 550 4.70 -17.59 -6.46
C SER A 550 4.74 -16.08 -6.65
N PHE A 551 5.19 -15.61 -7.82
CA PHE A 551 5.40 -14.20 -8.12
C PHE A 551 4.78 -13.87 -9.48
N PRO A 552 3.45 -13.68 -9.56
CA PRO A 552 2.76 -13.40 -10.81
C PRO A 552 3.41 -12.25 -11.59
N GLY A 553 3.60 -12.42 -12.90
CA GLY A 553 4.27 -11.45 -13.77
C GLY A 553 5.80 -11.55 -13.83
N LEU A 554 6.43 -12.18 -12.83
CA LEU A 554 7.89 -12.34 -12.79
C LEU A 554 8.33 -13.67 -13.42
N LYS A 555 9.10 -13.63 -14.51
CA LYS A 555 9.69 -14.83 -15.11
C LYS A 555 10.76 -15.41 -14.20
N THR A 556 10.81 -16.74 -14.12
CA THR A 556 11.80 -17.47 -13.34
C THR A 556 12.68 -18.34 -14.24
N VAL A 557 13.99 -18.17 -14.14
CA VAL A 557 15.00 -19.05 -14.72
C VAL A 557 15.44 -20.04 -13.64
N TYR A 558 15.29 -21.33 -13.91
CA TYR A 558 15.74 -22.41 -13.06
C TYR A 558 17.04 -22.99 -13.62
N LEU A 559 18.13 -22.76 -12.92
CA LEU A 559 19.44 -23.37 -13.16
C LEU A 559 19.50 -24.71 -12.42
N VAL A 560 19.13 -25.77 -13.13
CA VAL A 560 18.95 -27.11 -12.59
C VAL A 560 20.24 -27.91 -12.70
N ASN A 561 20.73 -28.37 -11.56
CA ASN A 561 21.87 -29.27 -11.41
C ASN A 561 21.29 -30.66 -11.12
N ALA A 562 21.35 -31.58 -12.07
CA ALA A 562 20.86 -32.94 -11.92
C ALA A 562 22.02 -33.91 -11.74
N VAL A 563 21.93 -34.81 -10.76
CA VAL A 563 22.96 -35.82 -10.48
C VAL A 563 22.34 -37.10 -9.92
N THR A 564 22.98 -38.23 -10.21
CA THR A 564 22.63 -39.55 -9.71
C THR A 564 23.53 -39.92 -8.54
N VAL A 565 22.94 -40.49 -7.49
CA VAL A 565 23.64 -41.00 -6.32
C VAL A 565 23.22 -42.44 -6.09
N TYR A 566 24.21 -43.31 -5.90
CA TYR A 566 24.00 -44.74 -5.70
C TYR A 566 24.17 -45.12 -4.24
N ILE A 567 23.28 -45.98 -3.75
CA ILE A 567 23.42 -46.63 -2.45
C ILE A 567 24.26 -47.90 -2.62
N THR A 568 25.40 -47.98 -1.95
CA THR A 568 26.40 -49.05 -2.13
C THR A 568 26.06 -50.33 -1.37
N ASP A 569 25.35 -50.22 -0.24
CA ASP A 569 24.91 -51.34 0.58
C ASP A 569 23.43 -51.16 0.94
N THR A 570 22.56 -51.95 0.31
CA THR A 570 21.12 -51.92 0.56
C THR A 570 20.69 -52.85 1.69
N GLN A 571 21.57 -53.72 2.19
CA GLN A 571 21.25 -54.72 3.22
C GLN A 571 21.51 -54.21 4.64
N THR A 572 22.15 -53.05 4.78
CA THR A 572 22.45 -52.46 6.08
C THR A 572 21.19 -52.00 6.83
N SER A 573 21.13 -52.31 8.13
CA SER A 573 20.06 -51.82 9.02
C SER A 573 20.05 -50.31 9.19
N ASP A 574 21.18 -49.64 8.92
CA ASP A 574 21.31 -48.20 9.06
C ASP A 574 20.39 -47.43 8.08
N LEU A 575 19.94 -48.06 6.99
CA LEU A 575 19.11 -47.43 5.96
C LEU A 575 17.66 -47.91 5.95
N TYR A 576 17.21 -48.65 6.97
CA TYR A 576 15.82 -49.13 7.06
C TYR A 576 14.79 -47.99 7.06
N PHE A 577 15.16 -46.81 7.56
CA PHE A 577 14.30 -45.64 7.53
C PHE A 577 14.05 -45.08 6.12
N LEU A 578 14.81 -45.52 5.12
CA LEU A 578 14.59 -45.25 3.69
C LEU A 578 13.84 -46.40 2.98
N GLY A 579 13.28 -47.34 3.74
CA GLY A 579 12.54 -48.49 3.20
C GLY A 579 13.41 -49.62 2.66
N LEU A 580 14.74 -49.56 2.82
CA LEU A 580 15.66 -50.62 2.43
C LEU A 580 15.68 -51.76 3.47
N PRO A 581 16.00 -53.02 3.09
CA PRO A 581 16.36 -53.50 1.75
C PRO A 581 15.17 -53.69 0.81
N ASP A 582 13.95 -53.77 1.34
CA ASP A 582 12.78 -54.26 0.58
C ASP A 582 12.19 -53.24 -0.41
N GLY A 583 12.60 -51.97 -0.32
CA GLY A 583 12.05 -50.88 -1.12
C GLY A 583 10.66 -50.42 -0.67
N ASN A 584 10.38 -50.53 0.63
CA ASN A 584 9.10 -50.09 1.20
C ASN A 584 8.92 -48.57 1.06
N ASP A 585 7.67 -48.12 0.85
CA ASP A 585 7.36 -46.70 0.94
C ASP A 585 7.68 -46.17 2.36
N PHE A 586 8.17 -44.94 2.44
CA PHE A 586 8.41 -44.27 3.71
C PHE A 586 7.97 -42.82 3.65
N THR A 587 7.76 -42.21 4.82
CA THR A 587 7.37 -40.81 4.96
C THR A 587 8.46 -40.04 5.70
N PHE A 588 8.72 -38.81 5.25
CA PHE A 588 9.65 -37.91 5.91
C PHE A 588 8.99 -36.54 6.14
N SER A 589 9.04 -36.08 7.39
CA SER A 589 8.67 -34.72 7.77
C SER A 589 9.91 -33.85 7.82
N ARG A 590 9.88 -32.70 7.14
CA ARG A 590 10.98 -31.74 7.17
C ARG A 590 11.16 -31.24 8.60
N MET A 591 12.39 -31.27 9.08
CA MET A 591 12.76 -30.46 10.24
C MET A 591 12.90 -29.03 9.75
N ASP A 592 11.96 -28.16 10.12
CA ASP A 592 12.16 -26.73 9.91
C ASP A 592 13.42 -26.32 10.66
N ARG A 593 14.32 -25.57 10.00
CA ARG A 593 15.57 -25.06 10.60
C ARG A 593 15.31 -24.26 11.89
N GLN A 594 14.07 -23.83 12.12
CA GLN A 594 13.59 -23.22 13.35
C GLN A 594 13.07 -24.26 14.37
N GLY A 595 13.88 -25.26 14.72
CA GLY A 595 13.92 -25.90 16.05
C GLY A 595 12.65 -26.46 16.71
N SER A 596 11.50 -26.59 16.06
CA SER A 596 10.31 -27.21 16.66
C SER A 596 10.26 -28.70 16.31
N MET A 597 10.71 -29.54 17.23
CA MET A 597 10.51 -30.99 17.13
C MET A 597 9.03 -31.32 17.36
N VAL A 598 8.25 -31.41 16.28
CA VAL A 598 6.94 -32.06 16.31
C VAL A 598 7.15 -33.56 16.06
N GLY A 599 6.66 -34.39 16.98
CA GLY A 599 6.94 -35.82 17.08
C GLY A 599 6.63 -36.61 15.80
N ARG A 600 7.47 -37.62 15.54
CA ARG A 600 7.21 -38.68 14.56
C ARG A 600 6.19 -39.65 15.16
N GLU A 601 5.02 -39.80 14.54
CA GLU A 601 4.27 -41.06 14.62
C GLU A 601 4.77 -41.97 13.49
N LEU A 602 5.01 -43.23 13.83
CA LEU A 602 5.43 -44.31 12.92
C LEU A 602 4.24 -44.91 12.19
#